data_AF-A0A968RSX1-F1
#
_entry.id   AF-A0A968RSX1-F1
#
_cell.length_a   1.000
_cell.length_b   1.000
_cell.length_c   1.000
_cell.angle_alpha   90.00
_cell.angle_beta   90.00
_cell.angle_gamma   90.00
#
_symmetry.space_group_name_H-M   'P 1'
#
loop_
_entity.id
_entity.type
_entity.pdbx_description
1 polymer ?
#
loop_
_entity_poly.entity_id
_entity_poly.type
_entity_poly.pdbx_seq_one_letter_code
_entity_poly.pdbx_strand_id
1 'polypeptide(L)' 'MDDDFSKQLGQLGPGAYDQKQDVFRADVPVKKADKPYEAFTIWFNNDATAMNVAWGDAMVNVPIQIK' A
#
# COMPACT_ATOMS: atom_id res chain seq x y z
N MET A 1 7.41 -3.62 2.73
CA MET A 1 6.18 -3.88 3.52
C MET A 1 5.11 -3.74 2.48
N ASP A 2 4.67 -4.87 1.97
CA ASP A 2 3.98 -4.95 0.70
C ASP A 2 2.48 -5.00 1.05
N ASP A 3 1.76 -3.92 0.76
CA ASP A 3 0.33 -3.80 0.99
C ASP A 3 -0.42 -4.58 -0.10
N ASP A 4 -0.51 -5.90 0.06
CA ASP A 4 -1.24 -6.79 -0.86
C ASP A 4 -2.62 -7.15 -0.26
N PHE A 5 -3.68 -6.69 -0.91
CA PHE A 5 -5.05 -7.14 -0.64
C PHE A 5 -5.31 -8.38 -1.47
N SER A 6 -5.50 -9.56 -0.87
CA SER A 6 -5.65 -10.84 -1.58
C SER A 6 -6.99 -11.54 -1.29
N LYS A 7 -7.52 -12.29 -2.27
CA LYS A 7 -8.71 -13.15 -2.13
C LYS A 7 -8.41 -14.52 -1.52
N GLN A 8 -7.16 -14.79 -1.17
CA GLN A 8 -6.73 -16.08 -0.66
C GLN A 8 -7.39 -16.38 0.69
N LEU A 9 -8.12 -17.50 0.77
CA LEU A 9 -8.78 -17.95 1.99
C LEU A 9 -8.03 -19.14 2.60
N GLY A 10 -7.74 -19.08 3.90
CA GLY A 10 -7.34 -20.25 4.70
C GLY A 10 -5.86 -20.63 4.67
N GLN A 11 -4.98 -19.86 4.03
CA GLN A 11 -3.53 -20.09 4.09
C GLN A 11 -2.81 -18.81 4.50
N LEU A 12 -2.43 -18.73 5.77
CA LEU A 12 -1.54 -17.70 6.31
C LEU A 12 -0.30 -18.43 6.81
N GLY A 13 0.76 -18.46 6.00
CA GLY A 13 2.00 -19.17 6.31
C GLY A 13 3.09 -18.94 5.27
N PRO A 14 4.37 -19.18 5.61
CA PRO A 14 5.47 -19.03 4.67
C PRO A 14 5.27 -19.95 3.44
N GLY A 15 5.38 -19.38 2.24
CA GLY A 15 5.16 -20.09 0.98
C GLY A 15 3.70 -20.21 0.52
N ALA A 16 2.74 -19.72 1.32
CA ALA A 16 1.33 -19.68 0.92
C ALA A 16 1.00 -18.55 -0.05
N TYR A 17 1.80 -17.50 -0.11
CA TYR A 17 1.46 -16.30 -0.88
C TYR A 17 1.36 -16.57 -2.40
N ASP A 18 0.17 -16.37 -2.97
CA ASP A 18 -0.08 -16.44 -4.42
C ASP A 18 -0.48 -15.06 -4.97
N GLN A 19 0.44 -14.45 -5.72
CA GLN A 19 0.24 -13.16 -6.41
C GLN A 19 -1.00 -13.15 -7.33
N LYS A 20 -1.43 -14.31 -7.86
CA LYS A 20 -2.62 -14.38 -8.71
C LYS A 20 -3.91 -14.13 -7.94
N GLN A 21 -3.87 -14.18 -6.61
CA GLN A 21 -5.01 -13.92 -5.75
C GLN A 21 -5.08 -12.45 -5.31
N ASP A 22 -4.12 -11.61 -5.69
CA ASP A 22 -4.16 -10.19 -5.36
C ASP A 22 -5.38 -9.51 -6.01
N VAL A 23 -6.18 -8.85 -5.18
CA VAL A 23 -7.31 -7.98 -5.56
C VAL A 23 -6.79 -6.70 -6.19
N PHE A 24 -5.67 -6.20 -5.69
CA PHE A 24 -5.07 -4.96 -6.13
C PHE A 24 -3.56 -5.00 -5.88
N ARG A 25 -2.78 -4.64 -6.90
CA ARG A 25 -1.34 -4.40 -6.84
C ARG A 25 -1.04 -3.13 -7.61
N ALA A 26 -0.18 -2.28 -7.04
CA ALA A 26 0.30 -1.08 -7.70
C ALA A 26 1.81 -0.94 -7.52
N ASP A 27 2.51 -0.77 -8.63
CA ASP A 27 3.92 -0.39 -8.63
C ASP A 27 4.00 1.14 -8.59
N VAL A 28 4.35 1.70 -7.44
CA VAL A 28 4.44 3.15 -7.23
C VAL A 28 5.84 3.56 -6.78
N PRO A 29 6.37 4.69 -7.28
CA PRO A 29 7.69 5.15 -6.89
C PRO A 29 7.68 5.65 -5.45
N VAL A 30 8.74 5.32 -4.71
CA VAL A 30 9.04 5.95 -3.41
C VAL A 30 9.54 7.36 -3.65
N LYS A 31 8.97 8.32 -2.93
CA LYS A 31 9.34 9.73 -2.94
C LYS A 31 9.84 10.13 -1.56
N LYS A 32 10.61 11.22 -1.54
CA LYS A 32 11.01 11.85 -0.28
C LYS A 32 9.84 12.64 0.30
N ALA A 33 9.53 12.44 1.57
CA ALA A 33 8.53 13.20 2.29
C ALA A 33 9.02 14.63 2.60
N ASP A 34 8.12 15.61 2.55
CA ASP A 34 8.44 17.02 2.85
C ASP A 34 8.93 17.20 4.30
N LYS A 35 8.45 16.34 5.20
CA LYS A 35 8.85 16.24 6.61
C LYS A 35 8.91 14.77 7.02
N PRO A 36 9.77 14.40 7.99
CA PRO A 36 9.84 13.03 8.47
C PRO A 36 8.56 12.63 9.22
N TYR A 37 8.13 11.39 8.99
CA TYR A 37 7.00 10.75 9.68
C TYR A 37 7.54 9.70 10.65
N GLU A 38 7.55 10.00 11.95
CA GLU A 38 8.04 9.07 12.97
C GLU A 38 7.23 7.77 13.03
N ALA A 39 5.90 7.89 12.98
CA ALA A 39 5.00 6.76 12.94
C ALA A 39 4.70 6.35 11.49
N PHE A 40 4.54 5.04 11.28
CA PHE A 40 3.94 4.53 10.06
C PHE A 40 2.53 5.09 9.92
N THR A 41 2.30 5.87 8.85
CA THR A 41 1.10 6.67 8.67
C THR A 41 0.43 6.34 7.34
N ILE A 42 -0.88 6.09 7.38
CA ILE A 42 -1.72 5.91 6.19
C ILE A 42 -2.82 6.97 6.20
N TRP A 43 -3.05 7.63 5.06
CA TRP A 43 -4.19 8.53 4.88
C TRP A 43 -4.65 8.59 3.44
N PHE A 44 -5.92 8.94 3.23
CA PHE A 44 -6.47 9.18 1.90
C PHE A 44 -6.46 10.68 1.57
N ASN A 45 -6.33 11.02 0.29
CA ASN A 45 -6.60 12.37 -0.17
C ASN A 45 -8.09 12.71 0.00
N ASN A 46 -8.41 14.01 0.02
CA ASN A 46 -9.78 14.50 0.26
C ASN A 46 -10.82 13.98 -0.75
N ASP A 47 -10.39 13.67 -1.97
CA ASP A 47 -11.22 13.12 -3.04
C ASP A 47 -11.23 11.58 -3.06
N ALA A 48 -10.53 10.93 -2.11
CA ALA A 48 -10.38 9.48 -1.98
C ALA A 48 -9.80 8.78 -3.23
N THR A 49 -9.12 9.51 -4.12
CA THR A 49 -8.53 8.94 -5.35
C THR A 49 -7.13 8.37 -5.13
N ALA A 50 -6.53 8.58 -3.97
CA ALA A 50 -5.23 8.04 -3.62
C ALA A 50 -5.11 7.74 -2.12
N MET A 51 -4.43 6.65 -1.80
CA MET A 51 -3.92 6.31 -0.48
C MET A 51 -2.46 6.70 -0.40
N ASN A 52 -2.08 7.38 0.67
CA ASN A 52 -0.72 7.77 0.94
C ASN A 52 -0.20 6.93 2.11
N VAL A 53 1.02 6.44 1.99
CA VAL A 53 1.72 5.73 3.05
C VAL A 53 3.07 6.41 3.26
N ALA A 54 3.39 6.75 4.51
CA ALA A 54 4.65 7.40 4.84
C ALA A 54 5.27 6.88 6.14
N TRP A 55 6.59 6.86 6.16
CA TRP A 55 7.43 6.53 7.32
C TRP A 55 8.85 7.06 7.10
N GLY A 56 9.45 7.65 8.14
CA GLY A 56 10.73 8.32 8.02
C GLY A 56 10.67 9.41 6.96
N ASP A 57 11.63 9.42 6.04
CA ASP A 57 11.64 10.29 4.88
C ASP A 57 11.03 9.65 3.62
N ALA A 58 10.47 8.44 3.72
CA ALA A 58 9.86 7.73 2.61
C ALA A 58 8.34 8.00 2.56
N MET A 59 7.84 8.24 1.36
CA MET A 59 6.42 8.38 1.07
C MET A 59 6.08 7.71 -0.26
N VAL A 60 4.94 7.00 -0.30
CA VAL A 60 4.35 6.47 -1.53
C VAL A 60 2.91 6.96 -1.68
N ASN A 61 2.50 7.22 -2.92
CA ASN A 61 1.11 7.55 -3.26
C ASN A 61 0.56 6.41 -4.13
N VAL A 62 -0.36 5.63 -3.59
CA VAL A 62 -1.05 4.54 -4.26
C VAL A 62 -2.35 5.07 -4.85
N PRO A 63 -2.52 5.11 -6.18
CA PRO A 63 -3.78 5.52 -6.78
C PRO A 63 -4.87 4.49 -6.48
N ILE A 64 -6.00 4.94 -5.97
CA ILE A 64 -7.18 4.12 -5.69
C ILE A 64 -8.12 4.26 -6.88
N GLN A 65 -8.27 3.19 -7.67
CA GLN A 65 -9.33 3.07 -8.67
C GLN A 65 -10.27 1.98 -8.21
N ILE A 66 -11.41 2.37 -7.62
CA ILE A 66 -12.51 1.43 -7.39
C ILE A 66 -13.15 1.17 -8.75
N LYS A 67 -13.02 -0.06 -9.27
CA LYS A 67 -13.77 -0.54 -10.44
C LYS A 67 -15.12 -1.08 -10.02
#